data_AF-C3XIT2-F1
#
_entry.id   AF-C3XIT2-F1
#
_cell.length_a   1.000
_cell.length_b   1.000
_cell.length_c   1.000
_cell.angle_alpha   90.00
_cell.angle_beta   90.00
_cell.angle_gamma   90.00
#
_symmetry.space_group_name_H-M   'P 1'
#
loop_
_entity.id
_entity.type
_entity.pdbx_description
1 polymer ?
#
loop_
_entity_poly.entity_id
_entity_poly.type
_entity_poly.pdbx_seq_one_letter_code
_entity_poly.pdbx_strand_id
1 'polypeptide(L)'
;MTNKQMISKLKDNAELAQAAYGYYDLIGKRFDKQILKDINRESTPIIAQTDILDITYNKYIAVKLNPHKQTDEIKVGTLKGDFSPLQSKRFFEKYDLLKHCPNTESGFSATLFGEKRKQKDTKSKEIKYTNKMAI
;
A
#
# COMPACT_ATOMS: atom_id res chain seq x y z
N MET A 1 -28.39 -10.40 8.30
CA MET A 1 -27.40 -10.17 7.23
C MET A 1 -27.78 -11.07 6.08
N THR A 2 -27.89 -10.56 4.85
CA THR A 2 -28.27 -11.37 3.69
C THR A 2 -27.04 -12.10 3.13
N ASN A 3 -27.25 -13.16 2.34
CA ASN A 3 -26.15 -13.88 1.67
C ASN A 3 -25.26 -12.94 0.84
N LYS A 4 -25.86 -11.96 0.15
CA LYS A 4 -25.12 -10.94 -0.61
C LYS A 4 -24.21 -10.08 0.28
N GLN A 5 -24.71 -9.69 1.46
CA GLN A 5 -23.91 -8.93 2.44
C GLN A 5 -22.75 -9.76 2.99
N MET A 6 -22.98 -11.05 3.27
CA MET A 6 -21.92 -11.96 3.74
C MET A 6 -20.83 -12.16 2.68
N ILE A 7 -21.22 -12.41 1.43
CA ILE A 7 -20.27 -12.56 0.31
C ILE A 7 -19.44 -11.28 0.12
N SER A 8 -20.06 -10.09 0.18
CA SER A 8 -19.32 -8.82 0.08
C SER A 8 -18.29 -8.68 1.20
N LYS A 9 -18.66 -9.01 2.43
CA LYS A 9 -17.75 -8.93 3.59
C LYS A 9 -16.57 -9.88 3.45
N LEU A 10 -16.80 -11.10 2.96
CA LEU A 10 -15.74 -12.07 2.70
C LEU A 10 -14.75 -11.57 1.64
N LYS A 11 -15.26 -10.98 0.55
CA LYS A 11 -14.42 -10.39 -0.51
C LYS A 11 -13.58 -9.23 0.03
N ASP A 12 -14.20 -8.32 0.77
CA ASP A 12 -13.51 -7.17 1.35
C ASP A 12 -12.40 -7.60 2.33
N ASN A 13 -12.67 -8.61 3.17
CA ASN A 13 -11.68 -9.15 4.10
C ASN A 13 -10.53 -9.88 3.37
N ALA A 14 -10.83 -10.61 2.30
CA ALA A 14 -9.80 -11.29 1.51
C ALA A 14 -8.87 -10.28 0.82
N GLU A 15 -9.43 -9.20 0.25
CA GLU A 15 -8.64 -8.13 -0.37
C GLU A 15 -7.78 -7.39 0.66
N LEU A 16 -8.32 -7.08 1.84
CA LEU A 16 -7.54 -6.51 2.96
C LEU A 16 -6.40 -7.43 3.39
N ALA A 17 -6.67 -8.73 3.52
CA ALA A 17 -5.65 -9.71 3.90
C ALA A 17 -4.54 -9.80 2.86
N GLN A 18 -4.89 -9.80 1.56
CA GLN A 18 -3.90 -9.81 0.48
C GLN A 18 -3.08 -8.51 0.47
N ALA A 19 -3.72 -7.34 0.60
CA ALA A 19 -3.05 -6.06 0.64
C ALA A 19 -2.12 -5.88 1.86
N ALA A 20 -2.40 -6.58 2.97
CA ALA A 20 -1.61 -6.46 4.20
C ALA A 20 -0.16 -6.96 4.04
N TYR A 21 0.10 -7.83 3.08
CA TYR A 21 1.44 -8.34 2.74
C TYR A 21 2.28 -7.39 1.89
N GLY A 22 1.77 -6.20 1.55
CA GLY A 22 2.53 -5.17 0.85
C GLY A 22 3.74 -4.67 1.65
N TYR A 23 4.85 -4.42 0.94
CA TYR A 23 6.12 -3.92 1.48
C TYR A 23 6.06 -2.40 1.61
N TYR A 24 5.22 -1.92 2.51
CA TYR A 24 4.92 -0.49 2.63
C TYR A 24 6.06 0.34 3.25
N ASP A 25 7.07 -0.31 3.82
CA ASP A 25 8.35 0.30 4.20
C ASP A 25 9.12 0.89 3.00
N LEU A 26 8.79 0.44 1.79
CA LEU A 26 9.36 0.94 0.53
C LEU A 26 8.67 2.21 0.00
N ILE A 27 7.57 2.66 0.62
CA ILE A 27 6.94 3.94 0.24
C ILE A 27 7.93 5.08 0.46
N GLY A 28 7.98 6.01 -0.49
CA GLY A 28 8.88 7.16 -0.44
C GLY A 28 10.33 6.85 -0.87
N LYS A 29 10.67 5.58 -1.12
CA LYS A 29 11.93 5.18 -1.75
C LYS A 29 11.86 5.46 -3.26
N ARG A 30 13.00 5.36 -3.95
CA ARG A 30 13.06 5.56 -5.40
C ARG A 30 13.07 4.23 -6.13
N PHE A 31 12.51 4.20 -7.33
CA PHE A 31 12.85 3.15 -8.29
C PHE A 31 14.32 3.30 -8.72
N ASP A 32 14.97 2.17 -9.02
CA ASP A 32 16.30 2.14 -9.63
C ASP A 32 16.34 2.99 -10.91
N LYS A 33 17.37 3.82 -11.07
CA LYS A 33 17.52 4.71 -12.24
C LYS A 33 17.47 3.98 -13.56
N GLN A 34 17.96 2.74 -13.62
CA GLN A 34 18.02 1.97 -14.85
C GLN A 34 16.63 1.72 -15.44
N ILE A 35 15.63 1.50 -14.57
CA ILE A 35 14.25 1.18 -14.98
C ILE A 35 13.37 2.41 -15.16
N LEU A 36 13.75 3.59 -14.64
CA LEU A 36 12.91 4.80 -14.64
C LEU A 36 12.49 5.25 -16.04
N LYS A 37 13.38 5.11 -17.02
CA LYS A 37 13.13 5.42 -18.43
C LYS A 37 12.09 4.49 -19.03
N ASP A 38 12.27 3.19 -18.80
CA ASP A 38 11.42 2.15 -19.38
C ASP A 38 9.97 2.25 -18.90
N ILE A 39 9.75 2.77 -17.69
CA ILE A 39 8.42 2.93 -17.11
C ILE A 39 7.89 4.36 -17.13
N ASN A 40 8.58 5.29 -17.81
CA ASN A 40 8.20 6.70 -17.89
C ASN A 40 7.97 7.36 -16.51
N ARG A 41 8.77 6.99 -15.50
CA ARG A 41 8.68 7.53 -14.12
C ARG A 41 9.83 8.47 -13.78
N GLU A 42 10.61 8.95 -14.75
CA GLU A 42 11.72 9.88 -14.50
C GLU A 42 11.29 11.16 -13.74
N SER A 43 10.12 11.70 -14.09
CA SER A 43 9.53 12.87 -13.42
C SER A 43 8.91 12.54 -12.05
N THR A 44 8.64 11.27 -11.78
CA THR A 44 8.01 10.78 -10.55
C THR A 44 8.70 9.50 -10.05
N PRO A 45 9.99 9.57 -9.67
CA PRO A 45 10.79 8.38 -9.40
C PRO A 45 10.47 7.74 -8.04
N ILE A 46 9.62 8.38 -7.25
CA ILE A 46 9.27 7.98 -5.89
C ILE A 46 8.14 6.96 -5.91
N ILE A 47 8.36 5.85 -5.21
CA ILE A 47 7.41 4.76 -5.04
C ILE A 47 6.21 5.26 -4.19
N ALA A 48 5.03 5.15 -4.77
CA ALA A 48 3.76 5.44 -4.12
C ALA A 48 3.13 4.18 -3.52
N GLN A 49 2.16 4.34 -2.64
CA GLN A 49 1.45 3.21 -2.01
C GLN A 49 0.76 2.30 -3.03
N THR A 50 0.24 2.86 -4.13
CA THR A 50 -0.38 2.09 -5.22
C THR A 50 0.63 1.19 -5.92
N ASP A 51 1.88 1.63 -6.04
CA ASP A 51 2.91 0.87 -6.74
C ASP A 51 3.29 -0.40 -5.96
N ILE A 52 3.18 -0.37 -4.63
CA ILE A 52 3.52 -1.51 -3.75
C ILE A 52 2.66 -2.74 -4.05
N LEU A 53 1.37 -2.54 -4.32
CA LEU A 53 0.43 -3.62 -4.62
C LEU A 53 0.36 -3.94 -6.10
N ASP A 54 0.73 -3.01 -6.98
CA ASP A 54 0.58 -3.17 -8.42
C ASP A 54 1.59 -4.17 -8.99
N ILE A 55 1.06 -5.24 -9.60
CA ILE A 55 1.81 -6.32 -10.21
C ILE A 55 2.71 -5.85 -11.36
N THR A 56 2.42 -4.72 -11.98
CA THR A 56 3.29 -4.13 -13.02
C THR A 56 4.69 -3.84 -12.49
N TYR A 57 4.82 -3.52 -11.20
CA TYR A 57 6.11 -3.24 -10.56
C TYR A 57 6.67 -4.46 -9.81
N ASN A 58 6.10 -5.65 -9.99
CA ASN A 58 6.65 -6.86 -9.38
C ASN A 58 8.10 -7.07 -9.82
N LYS A 59 8.98 -7.38 -8.87
CA LYS A 59 10.44 -7.53 -9.02
C LYS A 59 11.21 -6.23 -9.24
N TYR A 60 10.56 -5.08 -9.26
CA TYR A 60 11.25 -3.80 -9.43
C TYR A 60 12.04 -3.47 -8.16
N ILE A 61 13.20 -2.85 -8.35
CA ILE A 61 14.13 -2.58 -7.27
C ILE A 61 13.84 -1.20 -6.68
N ALA A 62 13.67 -1.17 -5.36
CA ALA A 62 13.64 0.06 -4.59
C ALA A 62 15.06 0.39 -4.12
N VAL A 63 15.46 1.65 -4.27
CA VAL A 63 16.78 2.16 -3.90
C VAL A 63 16.69 3.38 -2.99
N LYS A 64 17.75 3.62 -2.22
CA LYS A 64 18.06 4.89 -1.56
C LYS A 64 19.32 5.48 -2.17
N LEU A 65 19.40 6.81 -2.22
CA LEU A 65 20.63 7.49 -2.63
C LEU A 65 21.69 7.35 -1.52
N ASN A 66 22.93 7.11 -1.91
CA ASN A 66 24.05 7.08 -0.97
C ASN A 66 24.32 8.52 -0.44
N PRO A 67 24.31 8.76 0.88
CA PRO A 67 24.58 10.07 1.46
C PRO A 67 25.96 10.63 1.09
N HIS A 68 26.95 9.76 0.88
CA HIS A 68 28.33 10.15 0.60
C HIS A 68 28.60 10.38 -0.89
N LYS A 69 27.76 9.82 -1.76
CA LYS A 69 27.91 9.92 -3.22
C LYS A 69 26.55 9.75 -3.89
N GLN A 70 25.84 10.85 -4.15
CA GLN A 70 24.46 10.84 -4.67
C GLN A 70 24.29 10.17 -6.05
N THR A 71 25.39 9.92 -6.77
CA THR A 71 25.36 9.12 -8.00
C THR A 71 25.10 7.65 -7.73
N ASP A 72 25.44 7.16 -6.54
CA ASP A 72 25.40 5.75 -6.17
C ASP A 72 24.07 5.41 -5.49
N GLU A 73 23.52 4.26 -5.87
CA GLU A 73 22.23 3.77 -5.39
C GLU A 73 22.43 2.52 -4.54
N ILE A 74 21.81 2.49 -3.37
CA ILE A 74 21.83 1.34 -2.47
C ILE A 74 20.47 0.68 -2.55
N LYS A 75 20.44 -0.60 -2.96
CA LYS A 75 19.23 -1.41 -2.93
C LYS A 75 18.70 -1.52 -1.51
N VAL A 76 17.42 -1.20 -1.33
CA VAL A 76 16.71 -1.33 -0.04
C VAL A 76 15.63 -2.40 -0.06
N GLY A 77 15.14 -2.77 -1.24
CA GLY A 77 14.12 -3.80 -1.35
C GLY A 77 13.72 -4.11 -2.78
N THR A 78 12.73 -4.98 -2.90
CA THR A 78 12.15 -5.41 -4.16
C THR A 78 10.63 -5.44 -4.00
N LEU A 79 9.93 -4.76 -4.91
CA LEU A 79 8.46 -4.73 -4.91
C LEU A 79 7.91 -6.11 -5.28
N LYS A 80 6.79 -6.49 -4.66
CA LYS A 80 6.12 -7.78 -4.84
C LYS A 80 4.61 -7.59 -5.02
N GLY A 81 4.23 -6.64 -5.86
CA GLY A 81 2.82 -6.38 -6.13
C GLY A 81 2.14 -7.61 -6.73
N ASP A 82 0.92 -7.89 -6.26
CA ASP A 82 0.09 -9.02 -6.68
C ASP A 82 -1.31 -8.58 -7.16
N PHE A 83 -1.61 -7.28 -7.10
CA PHE A 83 -2.87 -6.71 -7.57
C PHE A 83 -2.73 -6.27 -9.02
N SER A 84 -3.79 -6.40 -9.80
CA SER A 84 -3.84 -5.68 -11.08
C SER A 84 -3.75 -4.15 -10.86
N PRO A 85 -3.24 -3.37 -11.83
CA PRO A 85 -3.09 -1.92 -11.66
C PRO A 85 -4.39 -1.21 -11.24
N LEU A 86 -5.51 -1.62 -11.82
CA LEU A 86 -6.82 -1.05 -11.49
C LEU A 86 -7.30 -1.45 -10.10
N GLN A 87 -7.02 -2.68 -9.67
CA GLN A 87 -7.37 -3.16 -8.34
C GLN A 87 -6.59 -2.39 -7.26
N SER A 88 -5.28 -2.19 -7.45
CA SER A 88 -4.46 -1.38 -6.53
C SER A 88 -5.02 0.05 -6.37
N LYS A 89 -5.37 0.71 -7.48
CA LYS A 89 -6.00 2.04 -7.44
C LYS A 89 -7.31 2.03 -6.68
N ARG A 90 -8.23 1.12 -7.01
CA ARG A 90 -9.55 0.99 -6.34
C ARG A 90 -9.44 0.66 -4.86
N PHE A 91 -8.45 -0.16 -4.48
CA PHE A 91 -8.18 -0.48 -3.08
C PHE A 91 -7.87 0.79 -2.29
N PHE A 92 -6.96 1.63 -2.78
CA PHE A 92 -6.61 2.90 -2.12
C PHE A 92 -7.63 4.03 -2.31
N GLU A 93 -8.61 3.89 -3.20
CA GLU A 93 -9.82 4.73 -3.20
C GLU A 93 -10.77 4.36 -2.04
N LYS A 94 -10.75 3.09 -1.60
CA LYS A 94 -11.60 2.59 -0.51
C LYS A 94 -10.93 2.64 0.85
N TYR A 95 -9.61 2.47 0.93
CA TYR A 95 -8.88 2.37 2.19
C TYR A 95 -7.70 3.34 2.26
N ASP A 96 -7.41 3.84 3.45
CA ASP A 96 -6.17 4.51 3.80
C ASP A 96 -5.23 3.55 4.53
N LEU A 97 -3.95 3.63 4.19
CA LEU A 97 -2.89 3.00 4.96
C LEU A 97 -2.66 3.81 6.24
N LEU A 98 -3.08 3.27 7.40
CA LEU A 98 -2.95 3.98 8.67
C LEU A 98 -1.61 3.68 9.36
N LYS A 99 -1.21 2.40 9.36
CA LYS A 99 0.04 1.97 9.98
C LYS A 99 0.57 0.72 9.31
N HIS A 100 1.87 0.70 9.05
CA HIS A 100 2.58 -0.50 8.66
C HIS A 100 3.65 -0.83 9.70
N CYS A 101 3.63 -2.06 10.20
CA CYS A 101 4.67 -2.65 11.01
C CYS A 101 5.41 -3.66 10.12
N PRO A 102 6.64 -3.35 9.67
CA PRO A 102 7.40 -4.27 8.83
C PRO A 102 7.77 -5.54 9.60
N ASN A 103 8.14 -6.59 8.87
CA ASN A 103 8.57 -7.86 9.48
C ASN A 103 9.74 -7.63 10.44
N THR A 104 9.56 -8.03 11.69
CA THR A 104 10.63 -8.11 12.69
C THR A 104 11.33 -9.46 12.62
N GLU A 105 12.39 -9.67 13.40
CA GLU A 105 13.10 -10.96 13.50
C GLU A 105 12.20 -12.15 13.89
N SER A 106 11.00 -11.86 14.45
CA SER A 106 9.99 -12.88 14.76
C SER A 106 9.13 -13.32 13.56
N GLY A 107 9.29 -12.70 12.38
CA GLY A 107 8.53 -13.01 11.17
C GLY A 107 7.11 -12.44 11.15
N PHE A 108 6.75 -11.59 12.11
CA PHE A 108 5.45 -10.92 12.16
C PHE A 108 5.50 -9.54 11.51
N SER A 109 4.61 -9.31 10.53
CA SER A 109 4.26 -8.00 9.98
C SER A 109 2.77 -7.78 10.14
N ALA A 110 2.38 -6.52 10.27
CA ALA A 110 0.99 -6.14 10.36
C ALA A 110 0.78 -4.81 9.65
N THR A 111 -0.28 -4.76 8.84
CA THR A 111 -0.69 -3.52 8.17
C THR A 111 -2.12 -3.21 8.53
N LEU A 112 -2.34 -2.02 9.07
CA LEU A 112 -3.64 -1.50 9.45
C LEU A 112 -4.16 -0.55 8.38
N PHE A 113 -5.33 -0.86 7.85
CA PHE A 113 -6.06 -0.01 6.91
C PHE A 113 -7.32 0.57 7.55
N GLY A 114 -7.62 1.82 7.24
CA GLY A 114 -8.88 2.49 7.59
C GLY A 114 -9.77 2.60 6.36
N GLU A 115 -11.05 2.28 6.47
CA GLU A 115 -11.98 2.50 5.35
C GLU A 115 -12.26 4.00 5.16
N LYS A 116 -12.28 4.51 3.92
CA LYS A 116 -12.57 5.92 3.59
C LYS A 116 -14.05 6.27 3.64
N ARG A 117 -14.93 5.26 3.66
CA ARG A 117 -16.37 5.45 3.57
C ARG A 117 -16.95 5.96 4.88
N LYS A 118 -18.08 6.63 4.76
CA LYS A 118 -18.94 7.07 5.86
C LYS A 118 -19.41 5.86 6.68
N GLN A 119 -18.88 5.70 7.88
CA GLN A 119 -19.37 4.69 8.83
C GLN A 119 -20.47 5.30 9.69
N LYS A 120 -21.57 4.56 9.85
CA LYS A 120 -22.64 4.91 10.77
C LYS A 120 -22.27 4.37 12.14
N ASP A 121 -22.05 5.26 13.08
CA ASP A 121 -21.79 4.89 14.46
C ASP A 121 -23.02 4.18 15.04
N THR A 122 -22.83 2.97 15.56
CA THR A 122 -23.94 2.11 15.98
C THR A 122 -24.64 2.64 17.23
N LYS A 123 -23.98 3.48 18.05
CA LYS A 123 -24.52 4.03 19.31
C LYS A 123 -25.21 5.37 19.09
N SER A 124 -24.54 6.30 18.43
CA SER A 124 -25.02 7.66 18.16
C SER A 124 -25.84 7.79 16.88
N LYS A 125 -25.83 6.75 16.02
CA LYS A 125 -26.38 6.77 14.65
C LYS A 125 -25.77 7.85 13.74
N GLU A 126 -24.72 8.51 14.20
CA GLU A 126 -24.03 9.59 13.51
C GLU A 126 -23.14 9.03 12.39
N ILE A 127 -23.11 9.72 11.25
CA ILE A 127 -22.31 9.27 10.10
C ILE A 127 -20.99 10.05 10.11
N LYS A 128 -19.87 9.36 10.34
CA LYS A 128 -18.54 9.97 10.39
C LYS A 128 -17.61 9.32 9.36
N TYR A 129 -16.66 10.11 8.88
CA TYR A 129 -15.51 9.58 8.17
C TYR A 129 -14.56 8.97 9.19
N THR A 130 -14.10 7.76 8.92
CA THR A 130 -13.24 6.95 9.79
C THR A 130 -11.86 7.58 10.03
N ASN A 131 -11.47 8.56 9.21
CA ASN A 131 -10.18 9.27 9.33
C ASN A 131 -10.14 10.45 10.30
N LYS A 132 -11.22 10.75 11.03
CA LYS A 132 -11.11 11.62 12.21
C LYS A 132 -10.66 10.78 13.41
N MET A 133 -9.42 10.31 13.40
CA MET A 133 -8.71 10.07 14.65
C MET A 133 -8.38 11.45 15.20
N ALA A 134 -9.10 11.85 16.25
CA ALA A 134 -8.74 13.02 17.04
C ALA A 134 -7.31 12.82 17.55
N ILE A 135 -6.40 13.68 17.12
CA ILE A 135 -5.13 13.95 17.80
C ILE A 135 -5.42 15.02 18.83
#